data_AF-A0A8H4EZ86-F1
#
_entry.id   AF-A0A8H4EZ86-F1
#
_cell.length_a   1.000
_cell.length_b   1.000
_cell.length_c   1.000
_cell.angle_alpha   90.00
_cell.angle_beta   90.00
_cell.angle_gamma   90.00
#
_symmetry.space_group_name_H-M   'P 1'
#
loop_
_entity.id
_entity.type
_entity.pdbx_description
1 polymer ?
#
loop_
_entity_poly.entity_id
_entity_poly.type
_entity_poly.pdbx_seq_one_letter_code
_entity_poly.pdbx_strand_id
1 'polypeptide(L)'
;LIEHFSPYCIHCRNFAPDWKRLSDDLDYLAEESNFHFGTIDCSTQGDLCDEHDIMGYPTVQLWENGDKVEQYKGANKYDPLTEYIK
;
A
#
# COMPACT_ATOMS: atom_id res chain seq x y z
N LEU A 1 -5.38 -3.41 1.49
CA LEU A 1 -4.08 -3.15 0.83
C LEU A 1 -3.30 -2.10 1.62
N ILE A 2 -2.03 -2.35 1.91
CA ILE A 2 -1.18 -1.46 2.73
C ILE A 2 0.01 -0.95 1.91
N GLU A 3 0.23 0.36 1.89
CA GLU A 3 1.46 1.00 1.41
C GLU A 3 2.43 1.25 2.57
N HIS A 4 3.60 0.65 2.50
CA HIS A 4 4.75 0.93 3.36
C HIS A 4 5.63 1.99 2.70
N PHE A 5 5.72 3.15 3.32
CA PHE A 5 6.40 4.32 2.75
C PHE A 5 7.34 5.00 3.76
N SER A 6 8.13 5.94 3.24
CA SER A 6 8.89 6.89 4.06
C SER A 6 8.78 8.29 3.45
N PRO A 7 8.55 9.36 4.23
CA PRO A 7 8.47 10.74 3.72
C PRO A 7 9.78 11.21 3.09
N TYR A 8 10.91 10.60 3.45
CA TYR A 8 12.23 10.93 2.92
C TYR A 8 12.50 10.30 1.54
N CYS A 9 11.72 9.28 1.14
CA CYS A 9 11.88 8.60 -0.15
C CYS A 9 11.23 9.40 -1.30
N ILE A 10 12.02 9.74 -2.33
CA ILE A 10 11.52 10.44 -3.53
C ILE A 10 10.48 9.58 -4.27
N HIS A 11 10.72 8.27 -4.40
CA HIS A 11 9.78 7.37 -5.08
C HIS A 11 8.43 7.29 -4.35
N CYS A 12 8.42 7.29 -3.02
CA CYS A 12 7.18 7.35 -2.24
C CYS A 12 6.43 8.65 -2.49
N ARG A 13 7.11 9.81 -2.43
CA ARG A 13 6.45 11.11 -2.67
C ARG A 13 5.86 11.21 -4.08
N ASN A 14 6.50 10.60 -5.07
CA ASN A 14 5.98 10.53 -6.43
C ASN A 14 4.78 9.57 -6.58
N PHE A 15 4.67 8.57 -5.71
CA PHE A 15 3.60 7.58 -5.72
C PHE A 15 2.39 7.99 -4.87
N ALA A 16 2.58 8.80 -3.82
CA ALA A 16 1.54 9.25 -2.91
C ALA A 16 0.27 9.84 -3.60
N PRO A 17 0.36 10.63 -4.69
CA PRO A 17 -0.83 11.09 -5.41
C PRO A 17 -1.63 9.95 -6.05
N ASP A 18 -0.94 8.95 -6.62
CA ASP A 18 -1.56 7.78 -7.23
C ASP A 18 -2.22 6.91 -6.15
N TRP A 19 -1.57 6.71 -5.01
CA TRP A 19 -2.12 5.96 -3.88
C TRP A 19 -3.38 6.62 -3.30
N LYS A 20 -3.34 7.94 -3.07
CA LYS A 20 -4.50 8.69 -2.59
C LYS A 20 -5.67 8.60 -3.56
N ARG A 21 -5.41 8.78 -4.85
CA ARG A 21 -6.45 8.64 -5.87
C ARG A 21 -7.04 7.23 -5.88
N LEU A 22 -6.20 6.20 -5.79
CA LEU A 22 -6.63 4.80 -5.73
C LEU A 22 -7.55 4.54 -4.54
N SER A 23 -7.17 4.99 -3.34
CA SER A 23 -7.99 4.80 -2.14
C SER A 23 -9.30 5.56 -2.21
N ASP A 24 -9.29 6.79 -2.74
CA ASP A 24 -10.49 7.63 -2.86
C ASP A 24 -11.46 7.05 -3.92
N ASP A 25 -10.95 6.59 -5.07
CA ASP A 25 -11.76 6.05 -6.17
C ASP A 25 -12.35 4.66 -5.84
N LEU A 26 -11.69 3.88 -4.98
CA LEU A 26 -12.07 2.50 -4.63
C LEU A 26 -12.60 2.35 -3.19
N ASP A 27 -12.92 3.46 -2.52
CA ASP A 27 -13.43 3.46 -1.13
C ASP A 27 -14.74 2.64 -0.98
N TYR A 28 -15.53 2.56 -2.05
CA TYR A 28 -16.77 1.76 -2.08
C TYR A 28 -16.53 0.26 -1.80
N LEU A 29 -15.33 -0.26 -2.03
CA LEU A 29 -14.98 -1.65 -1.75
C LEU A 29 -14.98 -1.97 -0.24
N ALA A 30 -14.89 -0.95 0.63
CA ALA A 30 -15.02 -1.13 2.06
C ALA A 30 -16.40 -1.71 2.43
N GLU A 31 -17.47 -1.27 1.74
CA GLU A 31 -18.83 -1.75 1.96
C GLU A 31 -19.14 -3.04 1.19
N GLU A 32 -18.62 -3.18 -0.03
CA GLU A 32 -18.94 -4.32 -0.90
C GLU A 32 -18.18 -5.60 -0.52
N SER A 33 -16.92 -5.48 -0.12
CA SER A 33 -16.01 -6.61 0.07
C SER A 33 -15.13 -6.52 1.31
N ASN A 34 -15.38 -5.55 2.20
CA ASN A 34 -14.56 -5.29 3.38
C ASN A 34 -13.07 -5.06 3.01
N PHE A 35 -12.82 -4.46 1.85
CA PHE A 35 -11.49 -4.16 1.37
C PHE A 35 -11.11 -2.72 1.73
N HIS A 36 -10.06 -2.57 2.52
CA HIS A 36 -9.61 -1.27 3.03
C HIS A 36 -8.22 -0.93 2.53
N PHE A 37 -7.94 0.37 2.38
CA PHE A 37 -6.61 0.90 2.08
C PHE A 37 -5.97 1.46 3.35
N GLY A 38 -4.67 1.26 3.51
CA GLY A 38 -3.93 1.80 4.64
C GLY A 38 -2.51 2.17 4.26
N THR A 39 -1.87 3.00 5.08
CA THR A 39 -0.47 3.40 4.91
C THR A 39 0.28 3.22 6.22
N ILE A 40 1.56 2.87 6.13
CA ILE A 40 2.47 2.76 7.27
C ILE A 40 3.72 3.59 6.96
N ASP A 41 3.97 4.59 7.82
CA ASP A 41 5.19 5.40 7.76
C ASP A 41 6.33 4.69 8.49
N CYS A 42 7.17 4.00 7.73
CA CYS A 42 8.33 3.25 8.24
C CYS A 42 9.44 4.15 8.80
N SER A 43 9.39 5.48 8.60
CA SER A 43 10.31 6.39 9.30
C SER A 43 9.95 6.57 10.78
N THR A 44 8.71 6.27 11.15
CA THR A 44 8.22 6.32 12.53
C THR A 44 7.90 4.94 13.11
N GLN A 45 7.60 3.96 12.24
CA GLN A 45 7.22 2.59 12.58
C GLN A 45 8.24 1.58 12.02
N GLY A 46 9.53 1.84 12.26
CA GLY A 46 10.63 1.03 11.72
C GLY A 46 10.51 -0.45 12.11
N ASP A 47 10.34 -0.75 13.40
CA ASP A 47 10.22 -2.12 13.91
C ASP A 47 9.07 -2.89 13.25
N LEU A 48 7.91 -2.24 13.06
CA LEU A 48 6.76 -2.84 12.38
C LEU A 48 7.07 -3.13 10.90
N CYS A 49 7.78 -2.23 10.22
CA CYS A 49 8.16 -2.45 8.82
C CYS A 49 9.21 -3.56 8.67
N ASP A 50 10.11 -3.71 9.65
CA ASP A 50 11.05 -4.84 9.71
C ASP A 50 10.29 -6.16 9.92
N GLU A 51 9.31 -6.20 10.84
CA GLU A 51 8.42 -7.36 11.04
C GLU A 51 7.61 -7.72 9.80
N HIS A 52 7.26 -6.73 8.96
CA HIS A 52 6.53 -6.92 7.71
C HIS A 52 7.43 -7.33 6.53
N ASP A 53 8.74 -7.52 6.74
CA ASP A 53 9.77 -7.81 5.74
C ASP A 53 9.92 -6.71 4.66
N ILE A 54 9.85 -5.43 5.05
CA ILE A 54 9.95 -4.31 4.11
C ILE A 54 11.42 -3.97 3.79
N MET A 55 11.87 -4.40 2.61
CA MET A 55 13.26 -4.21 2.15
C MET A 55 13.50 -2.91 1.37
N GLY A 56 12.44 -2.15 1.06
CA GLY A 56 12.53 -0.93 0.26
C GLY A 56 11.20 -0.23 0.10
N TYR A 57 11.24 1.01 -0.39
CA TYR A 57 10.07 1.88 -0.46
C TYR A 57 9.85 2.51 -1.84
N PRO A 58 8.59 2.71 -2.27
CA PRO A 58 7.37 2.20 -1.62
C PRO A 58 7.22 0.69 -1.85
N THR A 59 6.68 0.00 -0.85
CA THR A 59 6.26 -1.42 -0.96
C THR A 59 4.76 -1.51 -0.68
N VAL A 60 4.05 -2.28 -1.50
CA VAL A 60 2.61 -2.51 -1.32
C VAL A 60 2.38 -3.98 -0.97
N GLN A 61 1.61 -4.24 0.07
CA GLN A 61 1.26 -5.59 0.52
C GLN A 61 -0.25 -5.77 0.67
N LEU A 62 -0.75 -6.94 0.27
CA LEU A 62 -2.10 -7.39 0.55
C LEU A 62 -2.12 -8.10 1.91
N TRP A 63 -3.10 -7.73 2.72
CA TRP A 63 -3.30 -8.25 4.07
C TRP A 63 -4.75 -8.73 4.19
N GLU A 64 -4.93 -9.88 4.82
CA GLU A 64 -6.24 -10.46 5.09
C GLU A 64 -6.23 -11.02 6.52
N ASN A 65 -7.22 -10.66 7.33
CA ASN A 65 -7.36 -11.12 8.72
C ASN A 65 -6.12 -10.94 9.62
N GLY A 66 -5.29 -9.93 9.32
CA GLY A 66 -4.07 -9.62 10.09
C GLY A 66 -2.81 -10.33 9.60
N ASP A 67 -2.92 -11.17 8.57
CA ASP A 67 -1.77 -11.86 7.97
C ASP A 67 -1.41 -11.27 6.60
N LYS A 68 -0.11 -11.22 6.30
CA LYS A 68 0.41 -10.85 4.98
C LYS A 68 0.07 -11.97 3.99
N VAL A 69 -0.77 -11.67 3.01
CA VAL A 69 -1.12 -12.59 1.91
C VAL A 69 -0.02 -12.58 0.86
N GLU A 70 0.31 -11.40 0.34
CA GLU A 70 1.35 -11.24 -0.66
C GLU A 70 1.89 -9.80 -0.74
N GLN A 71 3.06 -9.67 -1.36
CA GLN A 71 3.61 -8.37 -1.75
C GLN A 71 3.35 -8.14 -3.23
N TYR A 72 2.69 -7.03 -3.56
CA TYR A 72 2.48 -6.60 -4.93
C TYR A 72 3.82 -6.35 -5.63
N LYS A 73 3.99 -6.95 -6.83
CA LYS A 73 5.23 -6.89 -7.62
C LYS A 73 5.11 -6.03 -8.88
N GLY A 74 3.93 -5.47 -9.15
CA GLY A 74 3.71 -4.60 -10.30
C GLY A 74 4.24 -3.18 -10.07
N ALA A 75 3.95 -2.29 -11.02
CA ALA A 75 4.37 -0.89 -10.91
C ALA A 75 3.52 -0.14 -9.88
N ASN A 76 4.17 0.61 -8.99
CA ASN A 76 3.52 1.49 -8.02
C ASN A 76 2.92 2.71 -8.75
N LYS A 77 1.78 2.48 -9.41
CA LYS A 77 1.01 3.40 -10.24
C LYS A 77 -0.47 3.08 -10.17
N TYR A 78 -1.31 4.08 -10.44
CA TYR A 78 -2.76 3.96 -10.33
C TYR A 78 -3.35 2.86 -11.23
N ASP A 79 -3.04 2.85 -12.54
CA ASP A 79 -3.65 1.87 -13.45
C ASP A 79 -3.27 0.42 -13.10
N PRO A 80 -1.98 0.07 -12.88
CA PRO A 80 -1.58 -1.30 -12.52
C PRO A 80 -2.12 -1.78 -11.17
N LEU A 81 -2.36 -0.88 -10.21
CA LEU A 81 -2.96 -1.23 -8.93
C LEU A 81 -4.48 -1.43 -9.05
N THR A 82 -5.14 -0.57 -9.83
CA THR A 82 -6.57 -0.73 -10.13
C THR A 82 -6.83 -2.05 -10.86
N GLU A 83 -5.94 -2.44 -11.78
CA GLU A 83 -6.02 -3.75 -12.46
C GLU A 83 -5.79 -4.93 -11.51
N TYR A 84 -4.92 -4.77 -10.51
CA TYR A 84 -4.64 -5.80 -9.52
C TYR A 84 -5.80 -6.05 -8.53
N ILE A 85 -6.57 -5.00 -8.22
CA ILE A 85 -7.68 -5.07 -7.26
C ILE A 85 -8.97 -5.64 -7.88
N LYS A 86 -9.13 -5.53 -9.20
CA LYS A 86 -10.28 -6.08 -9.94
C LYS A 86 -10.29 -7.60 -9.96
#